data_AF-A0A183UEE8-F1
#
_entry.id   AF-A0A183UEE8-F1
#
_cell.length_a   1.000
_cell.length_b   1.000
_cell.length_c   1.000
_cell.angle_alpha   90.00
_cell.angle_beta   90.00
_cell.angle_gamma   90.00
#
_symmetry.space_group_name_H-M   'P 1'
#
loop_
_entity.id
_entity.type
_entity.pdbx_description
1 polymer ?
#
loop_
_entity_poly.entity_id
_entity_poly.type
_entity_poly.pdbx_seq_one_letter_code
_entity_poly.pdbx_strand_id
1 'polypeptide(L)'
;MSIFQSTSGVSVNPDVQRTFQRLSEGKELRYIIFKIEDREVVVETAVTQDHLALTVDDHEDNSKEAFSLFVDDLRRRTDGFKDCRYAVFDFKFTCSRVGAGTSKMDKIVFLQICPDGASIKKKMVYASSASAIKASLGTEKILQFQINIICYLFNQLIVQASGVKIDASCKKAYDDLHNKHLHSYIIFRISDDDTTIIVDKIGEKGAPYSDFVEEIRKSVGNGKECRYAAVDVEVQVQRQGTDAASRLSKVIFVQYCPDEAPVRRRMLYASSVRALKATLGLESLMQVQASDLSDIDEKAIKHELMSHQRT
;
A
#
# COMPACT_ATOMS: atom_id res chain seq x y z
N MET A 1 -30.09 20.04 -11.83
CA MET A 1 -28.71 20.23 -11.33
C MET A 1 -28.68 19.60 -9.95
N SER A 2 -28.19 18.37 -9.83
CA SER A 2 -28.29 17.57 -8.61
C SER A 2 -27.16 17.98 -7.66
N ILE A 3 -27.49 18.63 -6.54
CA ILE A 3 -26.52 19.00 -5.52
C ILE A 3 -26.19 17.74 -4.71
N PHE A 4 -24.98 17.20 -4.86
CA PHE A 4 -24.53 16.06 -4.08
C PHE A 4 -24.12 16.53 -2.68
N GLN A 5 -24.99 16.27 -1.70
CA GLN A 5 -24.77 16.63 -0.30
C GLN A 5 -24.23 15.42 0.48
N SER A 6 -23.12 15.60 1.19
CA SER A 6 -22.55 14.58 2.08
C SER A 6 -23.31 14.48 3.40
N THR A 7 -23.09 13.40 4.16
CA THR A 7 -23.63 13.22 5.53
C THR A 7 -23.15 14.28 6.52
N SER A 8 -22.08 15.01 6.22
CA SER A 8 -21.59 16.16 6.99
C SER A 8 -22.18 17.51 6.55
N GLY A 9 -23.04 17.53 5.53
CA GLY A 9 -23.66 18.74 5.00
C GLY A 9 -22.73 19.58 4.11
N VAL A 10 -21.61 19.01 3.64
CA VAL A 10 -20.70 19.67 2.69
C VAL A 10 -21.20 19.47 1.26
N SER A 11 -21.29 20.56 0.49
CA SER A 11 -21.61 20.57 -0.95
C SER A 11 -20.34 20.53 -1.81
N VAL A 12 -20.48 20.15 -3.07
CA VAL A 12 -19.37 20.16 -4.04
C VAL A 12 -19.63 21.26 -5.07
N ASN A 13 -18.68 22.19 -5.21
CA ASN A 13 -18.80 23.25 -6.19
C ASN A 13 -18.79 22.67 -7.62
N PRO A 14 -19.68 23.11 -8.54
CA PRO A 14 -19.71 22.64 -9.93
C PRO A 14 -18.38 22.79 -10.69
N ASP A 15 -17.54 23.75 -10.30
CA ASP A 15 -16.22 23.97 -10.92
C ASP A 15 -15.26 22.79 -10.69
N VAL A 16 -15.47 22.01 -9.62
CA VAL A 16 -14.71 20.77 -9.34
C VAL A 16 -14.92 19.76 -10.47
N GLN A 17 -16.17 19.55 -10.90
CA GLN A 17 -16.51 18.61 -11.97
C GLN A 17 -15.92 19.08 -13.30
N ARG A 18 -16.06 20.38 -13.62
CA ARG A 18 -15.53 20.97 -14.86
C ARG A 18 -14.01 20.83 -14.94
N THR A 19 -13.31 21.12 -13.84
CA THR A 19 -11.84 21.02 -13.79
C THR A 19 -11.38 19.57 -13.88
N PHE A 20 -12.09 18.64 -13.25
CA PHE A 20 -11.81 17.22 -13.38
C PHE A 20 -12.02 16.70 -14.80
N GLN A 21 -13.08 17.14 -15.49
CA GLN A 21 -13.31 16.76 -16.88
C GLN A 21 -12.16 17.21 -17.79
N ARG A 22 -11.58 18.39 -17.55
CA ARG A 22 -10.37 18.85 -18.26
C ARG A 22 -9.15 17.97 -18.00
N LEU A 23 -9.02 17.38 -16.81
CA LEU A 23 -7.97 16.40 -16.50
C LEU A 23 -8.24 15.06 -17.19
N SER A 24 -9.48 14.57 -17.15
CA SER A 24 -9.84 13.25 -17.69
C SER A 24 -9.92 13.19 -19.22
N GLU A 25 -10.51 14.20 -19.86
CA GLU A 25 -10.74 14.23 -21.31
C GLU A 25 -9.65 15.04 -22.01
N GLY A 26 -9.28 16.19 -21.45
CA GLY A 26 -8.27 17.08 -22.02
C GLY A 26 -6.84 16.57 -21.85
N LYS A 27 -6.55 15.78 -20.79
CA LYS A 27 -5.20 15.35 -20.39
C LYS A 27 -4.17 16.48 -20.27
N GLU A 28 -4.64 17.73 -20.17
CA GLU A 28 -3.83 18.95 -20.06
C GLU A 28 -3.29 19.14 -18.65
N LEU A 29 -4.00 18.59 -17.66
CA LEU A 29 -3.72 18.73 -16.23
C LEU A 29 -3.00 17.49 -15.70
N ARG A 30 -1.95 17.68 -14.89
CA ARG A 30 -1.25 16.59 -14.21
C ARG A 30 -1.85 16.29 -12.83
N TYR A 31 -2.20 17.34 -12.09
CA TYR A 31 -2.88 17.18 -10.81
C TYR A 31 -3.75 18.39 -10.47
N ILE A 32 -4.74 18.14 -9.63
CA ILE A 32 -5.66 19.12 -9.08
C ILE A 32 -5.68 18.94 -7.56
N ILE A 33 -5.61 20.04 -6.81
CA ILE A 33 -5.76 20.06 -5.36
C ILE A 33 -7.08 20.74 -5.03
N PHE A 34 -7.84 20.14 -4.12
CA PHE A 34 -9.12 20.64 -3.63
C PHE A 34 -9.06 20.89 -2.13
N LYS A 35 -9.82 21.90 -1.70
CA LYS A 35 -9.98 22.30 -0.30
C LYS A 35 -11.46 22.34 0.05
N ILE A 36 -11.78 22.08 1.32
CA ILE A 36 -13.10 22.39 1.87
C ILE A 36 -13.01 23.78 2.50
N GLU A 37 -13.79 24.73 1.99
CA GLU A 37 -13.92 26.08 2.53
C GLU A 37 -15.41 26.37 2.72
N ASP A 38 -15.81 26.87 3.89
CA ASP A 38 -17.21 27.19 4.21
C ASP A 38 -18.24 26.07 3.95
N ARG A 39 -17.84 24.81 4.18
CA ARG A 39 -18.63 23.59 3.90
C ARG A 39 -18.94 23.37 2.41
N GLU A 40 -18.10 23.92 1.54
CA GLU A 40 -18.11 23.62 0.11
C GLU A 40 -16.72 23.12 -0.34
N VAL A 41 -16.69 22.12 -1.21
CA VAL A 41 -15.45 21.68 -1.87
C VAL A 41 -15.15 22.63 -3.02
N VAL A 42 -13.99 23.30 -2.96
CA VAL A 42 -13.49 24.22 -3.98
C VAL A 42 -12.16 23.75 -4.57
N VAL A 43 -11.90 24.14 -5.82
CA VAL A 43 -10.61 23.90 -6.49
C VAL A 43 -9.59 24.89 -5.96
N GLU A 44 -8.55 24.40 -5.27
CA GLU A 44 -7.49 25.27 -4.74
C GLU A 44 -6.43 25.53 -5.80
N THR A 45 -6.06 24.51 -6.59
CA THR A 45 -5.05 24.64 -7.64
C THR A 45 -5.24 23.54 -8.68
N ALA A 46 -5.03 23.87 -9.95
CA ALA A 46 -4.94 22.91 -11.05
C ALA A 46 -3.64 23.19 -11.81
N VAL A 47 -2.76 22.19 -11.93
CA VAL A 47 -1.45 22.35 -12.57
C VAL A 47 -1.43 21.62 -13.89
N THR A 48 -1.09 22.36 -14.96
CA THR A 48 -0.94 21.83 -16.32
C THR A 48 0.39 21.14 -16.52
N GLN A 49 0.45 20.24 -17.50
CA GLN A 49 1.70 19.57 -17.89
C GLN A 49 2.78 20.56 -18.34
N ASP A 50 2.37 21.65 -19.01
CA ASP A 50 3.30 22.65 -19.57
C ASP A 50 3.99 23.50 -18.49
N HIS A 51 3.31 23.75 -17.36
CA HIS A 51 3.86 24.50 -16.23
C HIS A 51 4.98 23.75 -15.49
N LEU A 52 5.09 22.43 -15.67
CA LEU A 52 6.11 21.60 -15.04
C LEU A 52 7.41 21.53 -15.87
N ALA A 53 7.43 22.08 -17.09
CA ALA A 53 8.61 22.11 -17.98
C ALA A 53 9.34 20.77 -18.13
N LEU A 54 8.60 19.65 -18.13
CA LEU A 54 9.16 18.30 -18.22
C LEU A 54 9.52 18.00 -19.68
N THR A 55 10.82 17.95 -19.99
CA THR A 55 11.37 17.92 -21.36
C THR A 55 11.71 16.53 -21.91
N VAL A 56 11.48 15.44 -21.15
CA VAL A 56 11.98 14.10 -21.52
C VAL A 56 10.84 13.10 -21.71
N ASP A 57 10.89 12.36 -22.83
CA ASP A 57 9.89 11.38 -23.30
C ASP A 57 9.90 10.04 -22.51
N ASP A 58 10.46 10.05 -21.29
CA ASP A 58 10.46 8.92 -20.37
C ASP A 58 9.30 9.05 -19.37
N HIS A 59 8.23 8.29 -19.63
CA HIS A 59 6.93 8.34 -18.93
C HIS A 59 7.04 8.02 -17.43
N GLU A 60 8.00 7.20 -17.03
CA GLU A 60 8.22 6.84 -15.62
C GLU A 60 8.96 7.93 -14.83
N ASP A 61 10.00 8.53 -15.40
CA ASP A 61 10.78 9.55 -14.70
C ASP A 61 10.02 10.89 -14.66
N ASN A 62 9.29 11.23 -15.72
CA ASN A 62 8.36 12.36 -15.74
C ASN A 62 7.29 12.25 -14.64
N SER A 63 6.75 11.05 -14.39
CA SER A 63 5.76 10.85 -13.32
C SER A 63 6.38 10.89 -11.93
N LYS A 64 7.64 10.46 -11.74
CA LYS A 64 8.36 10.61 -10.46
C LYS A 64 8.63 12.07 -10.14
N GLU A 65 9.12 12.85 -11.10
CA GLU A 65 9.40 14.28 -10.92
C GLU A 65 8.11 15.07 -10.70
N ALA A 66 7.08 14.82 -11.50
CA ALA A 66 5.77 15.45 -11.31
C ALA A 66 5.16 15.12 -9.95
N PHE A 67 5.35 13.88 -9.45
CA PHE A 67 4.88 13.49 -8.14
C PHE A 67 5.70 14.13 -7.01
N SER A 68 7.02 14.26 -7.15
CA SER A 68 7.86 14.97 -6.18
C SER A 68 7.44 16.43 -6.05
N LEU A 69 7.22 17.11 -7.18
CA LEU A 69 6.75 18.49 -7.20
C LEU A 69 5.35 18.63 -6.60
N PHE A 70 4.47 17.65 -6.84
CA PHE A 70 3.16 17.58 -6.19
C PHE A 70 3.27 17.43 -4.67
N VAL A 71 4.16 16.56 -4.18
CA VAL A 71 4.41 16.40 -2.74
C VAL A 71 4.97 17.68 -2.13
N ASP A 72 5.89 18.36 -2.80
CA ASP A 72 6.43 19.65 -2.34
C ASP A 72 5.37 20.75 -2.33
N ASP A 73 4.50 20.79 -3.34
CA ASP A 73 3.37 21.74 -3.40
C ASP A 73 2.35 21.47 -2.29
N LEU A 74 2.03 20.19 -2.04
CA LEU A 74 1.23 19.79 -0.88
C LEU A 74 1.88 20.19 0.44
N ARG A 75 3.18 19.99 0.59
CA ARG A 75 3.91 20.29 1.83
C ARG A 75 3.93 21.79 2.12
N ARG A 76 4.14 22.62 1.09
CA ARG A 76 4.04 24.09 1.18
C ARG A 76 2.63 24.54 1.56
N ARG A 77 1.60 23.94 0.98
CA ARG A 77 0.19 24.34 1.19
C ARG A 77 -0.41 23.84 2.49
N THR A 78 0.08 22.72 3.02
CA THR A 78 -0.41 22.13 4.27
C THR A 78 0.34 22.61 5.51
N ASP A 79 1.19 23.64 5.40
CA ASP A 79 2.06 24.14 6.48
C ASP A 79 2.82 23.01 7.20
N GLY A 80 3.42 22.12 6.40
CA GLY A 80 4.10 20.94 6.91
C GLY A 80 3.16 19.86 7.48
N PHE A 81 2.06 19.56 6.78
CA PHE A 81 1.10 18.51 7.15
C PHE A 81 0.27 18.82 8.42
N LYS A 82 -0.16 20.06 8.59
CA LYS A 82 -1.11 20.49 9.63
C LYS A 82 -2.53 20.72 9.11
N ASP A 83 -2.75 20.62 7.80
CA ASP A 83 -4.08 20.84 7.19
C ASP A 83 -4.49 19.72 6.23
N CYS A 84 -5.80 19.53 6.08
CA CYS A 84 -6.37 18.50 5.21
C CYS A 84 -6.65 19.04 3.80
N ARG A 85 -6.50 18.19 2.78
CA ARG A 85 -6.79 18.49 1.36
C ARG A 85 -7.25 17.25 0.61
N TYR A 86 -7.98 17.41 -0.49
CA TYR A 86 -8.09 16.36 -1.49
C TYR A 86 -7.18 16.69 -2.66
N ALA A 87 -6.79 15.67 -3.41
CA ALA A 87 -6.11 15.88 -4.67
C ALA A 87 -6.51 14.79 -5.67
N VAL A 88 -6.40 15.10 -6.94
CA VAL A 88 -6.50 14.15 -8.04
C VAL A 88 -5.20 14.25 -8.81
N PHE A 89 -4.56 13.12 -9.07
CA PHE A 89 -3.30 13.05 -9.79
C PHE A 89 -3.42 12.08 -10.95
N ASP A 90 -2.99 12.48 -12.14
CA ASP A 90 -2.91 11.62 -13.33
C ASP A 90 -1.53 10.95 -13.41
N PHE A 91 -1.47 9.67 -13.03
CA PHE A 91 -0.26 8.86 -13.13
C PHE A 91 -0.13 8.29 -14.53
N LYS A 92 0.95 8.68 -15.22
CA LYS A 92 1.35 8.11 -16.51
C LYS A 92 2.47 7.10 -16.27
N PHE A 93 2.31 5.87 -16.72
CA PHE A 93 3.33 4.84 -16.54
C PHE A 93 3.36 3.91 -17.74
N THR A 94 4.52 3.31 -17.96
CA THR A 94 4.75 2.32 -19.02
C THR A 94 4.75 0.93 -18.41
N CYS A 95 3.94 0.03 -18.97
CA CYS A 95 4.01 -1.38 -18.62
C CYS A 95 4.73 -2.12 -19.75
N SER A 96 5.88 -2.72 -19.46
CA SER A 96 6.55 -3.63 -20.37
C SER A 96 6.16 -5.07 -20.04
N ARG A 97 5.57 -5.78 -21.02
CA ARG A 97 5.28 -7.21 -20.90
C ARG A 97 6.21 -7.98 -21.83
N VAL A 98 6.87 -9.02 -21.30
CA VAL A 98 7.73 -9.90 -22.09
C VAL A 98 6.87 -10.57 -23.16
N GLY A 99 7.14 -10.25 -24.43
CA GLY A 99 6.41 -10.78 -25.59
C GLY A 99 5.33 -9.86 -26.21
N ALA A 100 4.96 -8.73 -25.60
CA ALA A 100 3.90 -7.84 -26.11
C ALA A 100 4.31 -6.36 -26.28
N GLY A 101 5.58 -6.01 -26.02
CA GLY A 101 6.09 -4.64 -26.13
C GLY A 101 5.80 -3.75 -24.91
N THR A 102 6.10 -2.46 -25.04
CA THR A 102 5.86 -1.41 -24.04
C THR A 102 4.52 -0.73 -24.29
N SER A 103 3.58 -0.79 -23.34
CA SER A 103 2.28 -0.10 -23.42
C SER A 103 2.28 1.12 -22.50
N LYS A 104 1.95 2.30 -23.04
CA LYS A 104 1.72 3.53 -22.27
C LYS A 104 0.32 3.47 -21.68
N MET A 105 0.21 3.67 -20.36
CA MET A 105 -1.05 3.64 -19.61
C MET A 105 -1.15 4.88 -18.72
N ASP A 106 -2.36 5.38 -18.56
CA ASP A 106 -2.72 6.46 -17.67
C ASP A 106 -3.74 6.00 -16.63
N LYS A 107 -3.53 6.39 -15.38
CA LYS A 107 -4.46 6.13 -14.29
C LYS A 107 -4.60 7.38 -13.42
N ILE A 108 -5.83 7.85 -13.31
CA ILE A 108 -6.20 8.92 -12.41
C ILE A 108 -6.36 8.35 -11.00
N VAL A 109 -5.68 8.95 -10.04
CA VAL A 109 -5.73 8.58 -8.62
C VAL A 109 -6.31 9.72 -7.82
N PHE A 110 -7.30 9.40 -6.99
CA PHE A 110 -7.84 10.31 -5.99
C PHE A 110 -7.06 10.15 -4.68
N LEU A 111 -6.64 11.26 -4.10
CA LEU A 111 -5.88 11.35 -2.86
C LEU A 111 -6.66 12.20 -1.83
N GLN A 112 -6.69 11.74 -0.59
CA GLN A 112 -7.26 12.46 0.56
C GLN A 112 -6.18 12.70 1.63
N ILE A 113 -5.58 13.87 1.62
CA ILE A 113 -4.54 14.25 2.57
C ILE A 113 -5.22 14.65 3.90
N CYS A 114 -5.07 13.85 4.96
CA CYS A 114 -5.65 14.11 6.29
C CYS A 114 -4.62 13.93 7.44
N PRO A 115 -3.59 14.77 7.55
CA PRO A 115 -2.39 14.50 8.32
C PRO A 115 -2.58 14.54 9.82
N ASP A 116 -1.72 13.87 10.58
CA ASP A 116 -1.94 13.70 12.01
C ASP A 116 -1.93 14.99 12.82
N GLY A 117 -1.16 15.99 12.37
CA GLY A 117 -1.14 17.33 12.94
C GLY A 117 -2.39 18.18 12.67
N ALA A 118 -3.32 17.72 11.83
CA ALA A 118 -4.55 18.46 11.54
C ALA A 118 -5.59 18.34 12.65
N SER A 119 -6.36 19.41 12.85
CA SER A 119 -7.43 19.43 13.85
C SER A 119 -8.43 18.29 13.61
N ILE A 120 -8.83 17.62 14.70
CA ILE A 120 -9.75 16.47 14.67
C ILE A 120 -11.06 16.83 13.95
N LYS A 121 -11.58 18.04 14.18
CA LYS A 121 -12.79 18.55 13.51
C LYS A 121 -12.64 18.56 11.98
N LYS A 122 -11.51 19.04 11.46
CA LYS A 122 -11.25 19.03 10.00
C LYS A 122 -11.12 17.61 9.48
N LYS A 123 -10.39 16.72 10.18
CA LYS A 123 -10.28 15.30 9.79
C LYS A 123 -11.66 14.64 9.67
N MET A 124 -12.54 14.88 10.63
CA MET A 124 -13.91 14.34 10.60
C MET A 124 -14.71 14.86 9.39
N VAL A 125 -14.62 16.16 9.09
CA VAL A 125 -15.32 16.75 7.93
C VAL A 125 -14.76 16.18 6.62
N TYR A 126 -13.44 16.12 6.44
CA TYR A 126 -12.84 15.56 5.23
C TYR A 126 -13.10 14.05 5.06
N ALA A 127 -13.16 13.28 6.16
CA ALA A 127 -13.51 11.86 6.07
C ALA A 127 -14.97 11.66 5.65
N SER A 128 -15.90 12.44 6.20
CA SER A 128 -17.34 12.34 5.93
C SER A 128 -17.76 12.93 4.58
N SER A 129 -17.02 13.91 4.06
CA SER A 129 -17.31 14.55 2.77
C SER A 129 -16.67 13.84 1.56
N ALA A 130 -15.82 12.84 1.80
CA ALA A 130 -15.10 12.12 0.76
C ALA A 130 -16.04 11.38 -0.22
N SER A 131 -17.20 10.89 0.24
CA SER A 131 -18.17 10.21 -0.61
C SER A 131 -18.85 11.16 -1.61
N ALA A 132 -19.17 12.39 -1.20
CA ALA A 132 -19.83 13.37 -2.05
C ALA A 132 -18.94 13.87 -3.19
N ILE A 133 -17.66 14.16 -2.91
CA ILE A 133 -16.71 14.54 -3.96
C ILE A 133 -16.47 13.38 -4.93
N LYS A 134 -16.34 12.14 -4.45
CA LYS A 134 -16.17 10.96 -5.30
C LYS A 134 -17.36 10.74 -6.23
N ALA A 135 -18.58 10.86 -5.70
CA ALA A 135 -19.81 10.77 -6.49
C ALA A 135 -19.85 11.88 -7.55
N SER A 136 -19.49 13.10 -7.17
CA SER A 136 -19.42 14.26 -8.07
C SER A 136 -18.40 14.06 -9.21
N LEU A 137 -17.26 13.42 -8.94
CA LEU A 137 -16.24 13.11 -9.93
C LEU A 137 -16.59 11.89 -10.83
N GLY A 138 -17.72 11.22 -10.62
CA GLY A 138 -18.15 10.06 -11.44
C GLY A 138 -17.30 8.80 -11.26
N THR A 139 -16.65 8.66 -10.10
CA THR A 139 -15.57 7.68 -9.86
C THR A 139 -16.01 6.24 -9.55
N GLU A 140 -17.25 5.81 -9.85
CA GLU A 140 -17.68 4.42 -9.61
C GLU A 140 -16.86 3.36 -10.38
N LYS A 141 -16.10 3.77 -11.41
CA LYS A 141 -15.15 2.91 -12.15
C LYS A 141 -13.67 3.23 -11.90
N ILE A 142 -13.36 4.30 -11.17
CA ILE A 142 -11.99 4.79 -10.95
C ILE A 142 -11.61 4.36 -9.53
N LEU A 143 -10.59 3.51 -9.42
CA LEU A 143 -10.13 2.87 -8.19
C LEU A 143 -10.23 3.81 -6.97
N GLN A 144 -11.14 3.47 -6.04
CA GLN A 144 -11.36 4.24 -4.83
C GLN A 144 -10.19 4.04 -3.85
N PHE A 145 -9.31 5.02 -3.75
CA PHE A 145 -8.40 5.15 -2.61
C PHE A 145 -8.92 6.25 -1.67
N GLN A 146 -9.42 5.86 -0.49
CA GLN A 146 -9.48 6.81 0.63
C GLN A 146 -8.10 6.84 1.26
N ILE A 147 -7.50 8.02 1.29
CA ILE A 147 -6.34 8.28 2.13
C ILE A 147 -6.90 8.91 3.40
N ASN A 148 -6.80 8.23 4.53
CA ASN A 148 -6.61 8.95 5.78
C ASN A 148 -5.11 8.95 5.96
N ILE A 149 -4.49 10.10 6.24
CA ILE A 149 -3.07 10.06 6.59
C ILE A 149 -3.00 9.42 7.98
N ILE A 150 -2.78 8.13 7.94
CA ILE A 150 -1.75 7.49 8.73
C ILE A 150 -0.76 6.99 7.68
N CYS A 151 0.49 7.40 7.82
CA CYS A 151 1.60 7.28 6.87
C CYS A 151 1.97 5.83 6.43
N TYR A 152 1.10 4.83 6.65
CA TYR A 152 1.42 3.40 6.63
C TYR A 152 0.64 2.60 5.58
N LEU A 153 -0.60 2.98 5.25
CA LEU A 153 -1.49 2.13 4.45
C LEU A 153 -1.65 2.53 2.98
N PHE A 154 -1.08 3.67 2.54
CA PHE A 154 -1.12 4.14 1.14
C PHE A 154 -0.50 3.16 0.14
N ASN A 155 0.34 2.30 0.68
CA ASN A 155 1.18 1.38 -0.05
C ASN A 155 0.46 0.04 -0.32
N GLN A 156 -0.49 -0.37 0.53
CA GLN A 156 -1.02 -1.74 0.50
C GLN A 156 -2.01 -2.00 -0.62
N LEU A 157 -2.52 -0.95 -1.28
CA LEU A 157 -3.73 -1.08 -2.08
C LEU A 157 -3.59 -0.50 -3.51
N ILE A 158 -2.61 0.37 -3.84
CA ILE A 158 -2.53 1.05 -5.15
C ILE A 158 -1.95 0.23 -6.31
N VAL A 159 -1.21 -0.84 -6.10
CA VAL A 159 -0.50 -1.45 -7.22
C VAL A 159 -1.06 -2.81 -7.56
N GLN A 160 -2.04 -2.79 -8.46
CA GLN A 160 -2.10 -3.84 -9.45
C GLN A 160 -0.82 -3.75 -10.30
N ALA A 161 0.10 -4.67 -10.02
CA ALA A 161 1.36 -4.95 -10.70
C ALA A 161 2.42 -3.85 -10.61
N SER A 162 3.36 -4.00 -9.67
CA SER A 162 4.63 -3.28 -9.65
C SER A 162 5.54 -3.69 -10.82
N GLY A 163 5.04 -4.57 -11.71
CA GLY A 163 5.85 -5.26 -12.70
C GLY A 163 6.86 -6.24 -12.08
N VAL A 164 6.91 -6.34 -10.74
CA VAL A 164 7.87 -7.18 -10.04
C VAL A 164 7.54 -8.64 -10.32
N LYS A 165 8.45 -9.31 -11.01
CA LYS A 165 8.34 -10.74 -11.31
C LYS A 165 8.70 -11.53 -10.06
N ILE A 166 8.18 -12.75 -9.94
CA ILE A 166 8.51 -13.61 -8.80
C ILE A 166 9.45 -14.68 -9.33
N ASP A 167 10.61 -14.80 -8.70
CA ASP A 167 11.56 -15.84 -9.06
C ASP A 167 10.98 -17.22 -8.76
N ALA A 168 11.25 -18.20 -9.64
CA ALA A 168 10.73 -19.55 -9.49
C ALA A 168 11.21 -20.23 -8.19
N SER A 169 12.36 -19.82 -7.64
CA SER A 169 12.85 -20.30 -6.35
C SER A 169 11.89 -20.00 -5.20
N CYS A 170 11.15 -18.89 -5.26
CA CYS A 170 10.22 -18.49 -4.20
C CYS A 170 9.08 -19.52 -4.03
N LYS A 171 8.52 -19.97 -5.17
CA LYS A 171 7.45 -20.97 -5.16
C LYS A 171 7.96 -22.33 -4.67
N LYS A 172 9.12 -22.75 -5.16
CA LYS A 172 9.74 -24.01 -4.72
C LYS A 172 10.01 -24.02 -3.22
N ALA A 173 10.62 -22.95 -2.69
CA ALA A 173 10.91 -22.83 -1.27
C ALA A 173 9.61 -22.87 -0.44
N TYR A 174 8.56 -22.17 -0.89
CA TYR A 174 7.27 -22.19 -0.22
C TYR A 174 6.61 -23.58 -0.25
N ASP A 175 6.64 -24.29 -1.37
CA ASP A 175 6.11 -25.65 -1.45
C ASP A 175 6.86 -26.62 -0.52
N ASP A 176 8.18 -26.44 -0.37
CA ASP A 176 9.01 -27.21 0.56
C ASP A 176 8.72 -26.85 2.05
N LEU A 177 8.36 -25.60 2.34
CA LEU A 177 7.88 -25.17 3.66
C LEU A 177 6.49 -25.76 3.96
N HIS A 178 5.51 -25.53 3.08
CA HIS A 178 4.10 -25.79 3.34
C HIS A 178 3.72 -27.28 3.23
N ASN A 179 4.22 -27.98 2.20
CA ASN A 179 3.81 -29.36 1.94
C ASN A 179 4.73 -30.38 2.63
N LYS A 180 6.02 -30.06 2.75
CA LYS A 180 7.04 -30.99 3.26
C LYS A 180 7.53 -30.65 4.66
N HIS A 181 7.18 -29.46 5.19
CA HIS A 181 7.68 -28.97 6.48
C HIS A 181 9.20 -29.15 6.61
N LEU A 182 9.94 -28.81 5.54
CA LEU A 182 11.40 -28.89 5.47
C LEU A 182 12.10 -27.67 6.06
N HIS A 183 11.38 -26.56 6.15
CA HIS A 183 11.88 -25.28 6.63
C HIS A 183 10.97 -24.78 7.74
N SER A 184 11.49 -23.95 8.65
CA SER A 184 10.66 -23.30 9.68
C SER A 184 10.25 -21.88 9.29
N TYR A 185 11.08 -21.20 8.51
CA TYR A 185 10.77 -19.89 7.96
C TYR A 185 11.47 -19.65 6.62
N ILE A 186 10.92 -18.75 5.83
CA ILE A 186 11.54 -18.24 4.59
C ILE A 186 11.41 -16.73 4.61
N ILE A 187 12.50 -16.03 4.33
CA ILE A 187 12.54 -14.58 4.15
C ILE A 187 12.68 -14.30 2.66
N PHE A 188 11.82 -13.44 2.15
CA PHE A 188 11.86 -12.94 0.78
C PHE A 188 12.23 -11.47 0.77
N ARG A 189 12.93 -11.05 -0.29
CA ARG A 189 13.22 -9.65 -0.57
C ARG A 189 12.94 -9.34 -2.03
N ILE A 190 12.74 -8.08 -2.31
CA ILE A 190 12.82 -7.56 -3.68
C ILE A 190 14.31 -7.39 -4.01
N SER A 191 14.70 -7.79 -5.22
CA SER A 191 16.04 -7.60 -5.78
C SER A 191 16.44 -6.13 -5.75
N ASP A 192 17.74 -5.87 -5.78
CA ASP A 192 18.30 -4.52 -5.74
C ASP A 192 17.94 -3.71 -7.01
N ASP A 193 17.56 -4.40 -8.09
CA ASP A 193 17.05 -3.83 -9.33
C ASP A 193 15.55 -3.44 -9.26
N ASP A 194 14.87 -3.62 -8.12
CA ASP A 194 13.43 -3.36 -7.94
C ASP A 194 12.51 -4.15 -8.88
N THR A 195 12.99 -5.20 -9.58
CA THR A 195 12.23 -5.90 -10.65
C THR A 195 11.81 -7.33 -10.32
N THR A 196 12.42 -8.00 -9.34
CA THR A 196 12.12 -9.40 -9.02
C THR A 196 12.05 -9.66 -7.52
N ILE A 197 11.13 -10.52 -7.08
CA ILE A 197 11.11 -11.06 -5.71
C ILE A 197 11.96 -12.32 -5.69
N ILE A 198 12.92 -12.36 -4.78
CA ILE A 198 13.86 -13.46 -4.59
C ILE A 198 13.85 -13.92 -3.13
N VAL A 199 14.32 -15.15 -2.91
CA VAL A 199 14.54 -15.69 -1.57
C VAL A 199 15.80 -15.06 -0.97
N ASP A 200 15.67 -14.43 0.18
CA ASP A 200 16.78 -13.83 0.93
C ASP A 200 17.43 -14.90 1.82
N LYS A 201 16.61 -15.61 2.59
CA LYS A 201 17.06 -16.62 3.55
C LYS A 201 16.03 -17.73 3.71
N ILE A 202 16.52 -18.95 3.90
CA ILE A 202 15.71 -20.11 4.26
C ILE A 202 16.19 -20.59 5.64
N GLY A 203 15.25 -20.75 6.57
CA GLY A 203 15.49 -21.34 7.88
C GLY A 203 15.43 -22.85 7.85
N GLU A 204 16.33 -23.50 8.58
CA GLU A 204 16.33 -24.97 8.72
C GLU A 204 15.11 -25.46 9.51
N LYS A 205 14.78 -26.75 9.36
CA LYS A 205 13.68 -27.38 10.08
C LYS A 205 13.96 -27.40 11.59
N GLY A 206 13.03 -26.85 12.36
CA GLY A 206 13.12 -26.82 13.82
C GLY A 206 13.86 -25.60 14.37
N ALA A 207 14.18 -24.62 13.52
CA ALA A 207 14.70 -23.35 13.99
C ALA A 207 13.64 -22.65 14.88
N PRO A 208 14.01 -22.17 16.08
CA PRO A 208 13.08 -21.48 16.96
C PRO A 208 12.63 -20.15 16.36
N TYR A 209 11.45 -19.68 16.78
CA TYR A 209 10.89 -18.41 16.29
C TYR A 209 11.81 -17.21 16.60
N SER A 210 12.59 -17.28 17.68
CA SER A 210 13.62 -16.28 18.01
C SER A 210 14.64 -16.08 16.90
N ASP A 211 15.07 -17.16 16.24
CA ASP A 211 16.09 -17.10 15.18
C ASP A 211 15.53 -16.38 13.95
N PHE A 212 14.24 -16.59 13.66
CA PHE A 212 13.54 -15.83 12.62
C PHE A 212 13.53 -14.32 12.92
N VAL A 213 13.18 -13.93 14.15
CA VAL A 213 13.16 -12.51 14.56
C VAL A 213 14.55 -11.90 14.50
N GLU A 214 15.58 -12.62 14.93
CA GLU A 214 16.96 -12.18 14.82
C GLU A 214 17.41 -12.02 13.37
N GLU A 215 17.03 -12.94 12.48
CA GLU A 215 17.39 -12.88 11.07
C GLU A 215 16.69 -11.69 10.38
N ILE A 216 15.41 -11.44 10.67
CA ILE A 216 14.71 -10.22 10.23
C ILE A 216 15.48 -8.99 10.72
N ARG A 217 15.87 -8.94 11.99
CA ARG A 217 16.62 -7.80 12.56
C ARG A 217 17.96 -7.59 11.86
N LYS A 218 18.70 -8.66 11.56
CA LYS A 218 19.97 -8.61 10.83
C LYS A 218 19.77 -8.14 9.39
N SER A 219 18.78 -8.68 8.68
CA SER A 219 18.45 -8.30 7.30
C SER A 219 17.94 -6.86 7.18
N VAL A 220 17.31 -6.34 8.23
CA VAL A 220 16.80 -4.96 8.28
C VAL A 220 17.91 -3.94 8.57
N GLY A 221 18.91 -4.34 9.36
CA GLY A 221 20.16 -3.60 9.62
C GLY A 221 19.96 -2.17 10.13
N ASN A 222 19.82 -1.23 9.20
CA ASN A 222 19.72 0.22 9.44
C ASN A 222 18.27 0.74 9.48
N GLY A 223 17.25 -0.13 9.61
CA GLY A 223 15.84 0.27 9.63
C GLY A 223 15.27 0.71 8.28
N LYS A 224 16.07 0.64 7.21
CA LYS A 224 15.71 1.15 5.87
C LYS A 224 15.20 0.09 4.91
N GLU A 225 15.21 -1.16 5.36
CA GLU A 225 14.98 -2.35 4.55
C GLU A 225 13.64 -2.99 4.90
N CYS A 226 12.85 -3.33 3.88
CA CYS A 226 11.61 -4.09 4.04
C CYS A 226 11.87 -5.55 3.68
N ARG A 227 11.12 -6.47 4.28
CA ARG A 227 11.22 -7.91 4.00
C ARG A 227 9.84 -8.55 4.08
N TYR A 228 9.62 -9.62 3.31
CA TYR A 228 8.50 -10.52 3.56
C TYR A 228 9.01 -11.79 4.19
N ALA A 229 8.15 -12.49 4.92
CA ALA A 229 8.46 -13.80 5.42
C ALA A 229 7.23 -14.72 5.40
N ALA A 230 7.49 -16.00 5.19
CA ALA A 230 6.54 -17.06 5.48
C ALA A 230 7.12 -17.86 6.65
N VAL A 231 6.37 -18.00 7.73
CA VAL A 231 6.83 -18.68 8.95
C VAL A 231 5.83 -19.76 9.30
N ASP A 232 6.32 -20.98 9.53
CA ASP A 232 5.51 -22.07 10.05
C ASP A 232 5.49 -21.99 11.58
N VAL A 233 4.33 -21.63 12.14
CA VAL A 233 4.17 -21.44 13.59
C VAL A 233 3.43 -22.64 14.15
N GLU A 234 4.11 -23.38 15.03
CA GLU A 234 3.50 -24.47 15.78
C GLU A 234 2.71 -23.91 16.98
N VAL A 235 1.42 -24.26 17.03
CA VAL A 235 0.52 -23.88 18.11
C VAL A 235 -0.03 -25.14 18.77
N GLN A 236 -0.04 -25.17 20.10
CA GLN A 236 -0.68 -26.24 20.85
C GLN A 236 -2.15 -25.90 21.08
N VAL A 237 -3.04 -26.71 20.52
CA VAL A 237 -4.48 -26.55 20.70
C VAL A 237 -4.99 -27.67 21.60
N GLN A 238 -5.57 -27.29 22.74
CA GLN A 238 -6.43 -28.19 23.51
C GLN A 238 -7.82 -28.15 22.90
N ARG A 239 -8.27 -29.27 22.32
CA ARG A 239 -9.66 -29.41 21.88
C ARG A 239 -10.53 -29.70 23.11
N GLN A 240 -11.68 -29.03 23.22
CA GLN A 240 -12.63 -29.29 24.31
C GLN A 240 -13.06 -30.76 24.24
N GLY A 241 -12.75 -31.53 25.30
CA GLY A 241 -13.19 -32.92 25.45
C GLY A 241 -12.09 -34.00 25.45
N THR A 242 -10.82 -33.67 25.25
CA THR A 242 -9.69 -34.62 25.41
C THR A 242 -8.47 -33.96 26.02
N ASP A 243 -7.84 -34.60 27.02
CA ASP A 243 -6.60 -34.13 27.70
C ASP A 243 -5.34 -34.11 26.81
N ALA A 244 -5.43 -34.52 25.55
CA ALA A 244 -4.32 -34.50 24.61
C ALA A 244 -4.20 -33.14 23.92
N ALA A 245 -3.12 -32.40 24.23
CA ALA A 245 -2.72 -31.23 23.46
C ALA A 245 -2.31 -31.66 22.04
N SER A 246 -3.04 -31.19 21.03
CA SER A 246 -2.69 -31.44 19.62
C SER A 246 -1.78 -30.32 19.11
N ARG A 247 -0.65 -30.68 18.50
CA ARG A 247 0.25 -29.73 17.84
C ARG A 247 -0.28 -29.45 16.45
N LEU A 248 -0.62 -28.19 16.19
CA LEU A 248 -1.09 -27.73 14.90
C LEU A 248 -0.10 -26.72 14.35
N SER A 249 0.46 -27.04 13.19
CA SER A 249 1.32 -26.11 12.45
C SER A 249 0.47 -25.24 11.54
N LYS A 250 0.70 -23.93 11.56
CA LYS A 250 0.03 -23.01 10.65
C LYS A 250 1.03 -22.02 10.10
N VAL A 251 1.11 -21.97 8.78
CA VAL A 251 1.95 -20.99 8.08
C VAL A 251 1.28 -19.63 8.14
N ILE A 252 2.07 -18.62 8.49
CA ILE A 252 1.67 -17.21 8.46
C ILE A 252 2.53 -16.46 7.47
N PHE A 253 1.95 -15.42 6.89
CA PHE A 253 2.68 -14.49 6.04
C PHE A 253 2.92 -13.19 6.80
N VAL A 254 4.19 -12.84 6.99
CA VAL A 254 4.61 -11.62 7.68
C VAL A 254 5.15 -10.64 6.65
N GLN A 255 4.62 -9.43 6.65
CA GLN A 255 5.15 -8.31 5.89
C GLN A 255 5.80 -7.34 6.86
N TYR A 256 7.14 -7.29 6.86
CA TYR A 256 7.91 -6.38 7.70
C TYR A 256 8.32 -5.14 6.91
N CYS A 257 7.85 -3.98 7.34
CA CYS A 257 8.03 -2.72 6.64
C CYS A 257 8.22 -1.58 7.65
N PRO A 258 9.47 -1.31 8.06
CA PRO A 258 9.76 -0.29 9.05
C PRO A 258 9.51 1.12 8.49
N ASP A 259 9.29 2.08 9.37
CA ASP A 259 8.90 3.44 8.96
C ASP A 259 10.04 4.36 8.62
N GLU A 260 11.22 3.98 9.08
CA GLU A 260 12.49 4.57 8.68
C GLU A 260 12.84 4.18 7.23
N ALA A 261 12.15 3.21 6.62
CA ALA A 261 12.37 2.83 5.24
C ALA A 261 11.96 3.94 4.25
N PRO A 262 12.74 4.15 3.17
CA PRO A 262 12.39 5.14 2.15
C PRO A 262 10.98 4.94 1.61
N VAL A 263 10.24 6.03 1.40
CA VAL A 263 8.86 6.01 0.92
C VAL A 263 8.70 5.15 -0.34
N ARG A 264 9.65 5.24 -1.29
CA ARG A 264 9.67 4.42 -2.51
C ARG A 264 9.80 2.92 -2.22
N ARG A 265 10.70 2.53 -1.30
CA ARG A 265 10.91 1.14 -0.88
C ARG A 265 9.68 0.58 -0.22
N ARG A 266 9.12 1.32 0.74
CA ARG A 266 7.82 0.99 1.35
C ARG A 266 6.85 0.76 0.20
N MET A 267 6.62 1.77 -0.65
CA MET A 267 5.68 1.72 -1.78
C MET A 267 5.83 0.47 -2.66
N LEU A 268 7.05 0.01 -2.92
CA LEU A 268 7.32 -1.18 -3.73
C LEU A 268 6.97 -2.49 -3.02
N TYR A 269 7.10 -2.53 -1.69
CA TYR A 269 6.80 -3.72 -0.91
C TYR A 269 5.30 -3.90 -0.68
N ALA A 270 4.52 -2.89 -0.32
CA ALA A 270 3.09 -3.16 -0.12
C ALA A 270 2.31 -3.21 -1.45
N SER A 271 2.89 -2.72 -2.54
CA SER A 271 2.41 -2.98 -3.90
C SER A 271 2.61 -4.42 -4.38
N SER A 272 3.78 -5.01 -4.11
CA SER A 272 4.14 -6.33 -4.63
C SER A 272 3.55 -7.48 -3.82
N VAL A 273 3.03 -7.20 -2.61
CA VAL A 273 2.54 -8.24 -1.68
C VAL A 273 1.42 -9.09 -2.27
N ARG A 274 0.50 -8.48 -3.01
CA ARG A 274 -0.64 -9.20 -3.61
C ARG A 274 -0.18 -10.20 -4.67
N ALA A 275 0.75 -9.79 -5.52
CA ALA A 275 1.30 -10.65 -6.57
C ALA A 275 2.04 -11.85 -5.97
N LEU A 276 2.82 -11.61 -4.90
CA LEU A 276 3.50 -12.66 -4.15
C LEU A 276 2.49 -13.65 -3.54
N LYS A 277 1.47 -13.13 -2.84
CA LYS A 277 0.44 -13.97 -2.21
C LYS A 277 -0.32 -14.82 -3.23
N ALA A 278 -0.72 -14.25 -4.36
CA ALA A 278 -1.43 -14.96 -5.41
C ALA A 278 -0.57 -16.06 -6.04
N THR A 279 0.73 -15.81 -6.25
CA THR A 279 1.64 -16.78 -6.88
C THR A 279 2.01 -17.94 -5.95
N LEU A 280 2.15 -17.65 -4.65
CA LEU A 280 2.45 -18.65 -3.62
C LEU A 280 1.20 -19.36 -3.08
N GLY A 281 -0.02 -18.94 -3.47
CA GLY A 281 -1.27 -19.51 -2.93
C GLY A 281 -1.54 -19.14 -1.47
N LEU A 282 -0.98 -18.02 -1.00
CA LEU A 282 -1.10 -17.52 0.38
C LEU A 282 -2.40 -16.73 0.62
N GLU A 283 -3.35 -16.77 -0.30
CA GLU A 283 -4.55 -15.90 -0.26
C GLU A 283 -5.44 -16.17 0.96
N SER A 284 -5.49 -17.43 1.41
CA SER A 284 -6.25 -17.86 2.58
C SER A 284 -5.48 -17.78 3.91
N LEU A 285 -4.18 -17.44 3.86
CA LEU A 285 -3.35 -17.38 5.07
C LEU A 285 -3.47 -16.04 5.79
N MET A 286 -3.29 -16.11 7.11
CA MET A 286 -3.21 -14.94 7.97
C MET A 286 -2.02 -14.08 7.55
N GLN A 287 -2.29 -12.79 7.32
CA GLN A 287 -1.27 -11.81 7.00
C GLN A 287 -1.03 -10.91 8.22
N VAL A 288 0.19 -10.93 8.72
CA VAL A 288 0.68 -10.03 9.76
C VAL A 288 1.43 -8.90 9.07
N GLN A 289 1.05 -7.66 9.33
CA GLN A 289 1.79 -6.48 8.90
C GLN A 289 2.51 -5.91 10.11
N ALA A 290 3.83 -5.84 10.02
CA ALA A 290 4.68 -5.39 11.10
C ALA A 290 5.48 -4.16 10.65
N SER A 291 5.45 -3.13 11.48
CA SER A 291 6.29 -1.95 11.36
C SER A 291 7.44 -1.96 12.35
N ASP A 292 7.21 -2.55 13.52
CA ASP A 292 8.20 -2.74 14.57
C ASP A 292 8.45 -4.23 14.83
N LEU A 293 9.60 -4.55 15.43
CA LEU A 293 9.91 -5.90 15.87
C LEU A 293 8.97 -6.37 16.99
N SER A 294 8.34 -5.45 17.74
CA SER A 294 7.31 -5.80 18.71
C SER A 294 6.05 -6.38 18.07
N ASP A 295 5.74 -6.02 16.81
CA ASP A 295 4.54 -6.48 16.10
C ASP A 295 4.65 -7.95 15.68
N ILE A 296 5.87 -8.50 15.64
CA ILE A 296 6.16 -9.90 15.33
C ILE A 296 6.38 -10.74 16.58
N ASP A 297 5.89 -10.31 17.75
CA ASP A 297 6.02 -11.09 18.98
C ASP A 297 5.30 -12.44 18.88
N GLU A 298 6.01 -13.51 19.24
CA GLU A 298 5.53 -14.88 19.11
C GLU A 298 4.23 -15.12 19.89
N LYS A 299 4.08 -14.50 21.07
CA LYS A 299 2.89 -14.70 21.91
C LYS A 299 1.67 -14.02 21.30
N ALA A 300 1.85 -12.81 20.76
CA ALA A 300 0.77 -12.07 20.10
C ALA A 300 0.27 -12.83 18.87
N ILE A 301 1.19 -13.29 18.02
CA ILE A 301 0.87 -14.05 16.81
C ILE A 301 0.19 -15.38 17.15
N LYS A 302 0.68 -16.12 18.13
CA LYS A 302 0.05 -17.39 18.57
C LYS A 302 -1.36 -17.15 19.10
N HIS A 303 -1.58 -16.08 19.86
CA HIS A 303 -2.90 -15.73 20.35
C HIS A 303 -3.87 -15.40 19.21
N GLU A 304 -3.43 -14.63 18.20
CA GLU A 304 -4.24 -14.28 17.03
C GLU A 304 -4.54 -15.48 16.12
N LEU A 305 -3.58 -16.41 15.99
CA LEU A 305 -3.80 -17.66 15.26
C LEU A 305 -4.87 -18.53 15.91
N MET A 306 -4.92 -18.54 17.25
CA MET A 306 -5.91 -19.31 18.02
C MET A 306 -7.31 -18.72 17.94
N SER A 307 -7.44 -17.38 17.88
CA SER A 307 -8.75 -16.74 17.71
C SER A 307 -9.34 -16.99 16.33
N HIS A 308 -8.51 -16.92 15.27
CA HIS A 308 -8.94 -17.15 13.89
C HIS A 308 -9.31 -18.61 13.58
N GLN A 309 -8.99 -19.58 14.45
CA GLN A 309 -9.44 -20.97 14.27
C GLN A 309 -10.85 -21.24 14.81
N ARG A 310 -11.39 -20.35 15.64
CA ARG A 310 -12.72 -20.53 16.26
C ARG A 310 -13.88 -20.01 15.40
N THR A 311 -13.58 -19.39 14.25
CA THR A 311 -14.57 -18.80 13.33
C THR A 311 -14.63 -19.62 12.05
#